data_AF-A0AAW0ISB0-F1
#
_entry.id   AF-A0AAW0ISB0-F1
#
_cell.length_a   1.000
_cell.length_b   1.000
_cell.length_c   1.000
_cell.angle_alpha   90.00
_cell.angle_beta   90.00
_cell.angle_gamma   90.00
#
_symmetry.space_group_name_H-M   'P 1'
#
loop_
_entity.id
_entity.type
_entity.pdbx_description
1 polymer ?
#
loop_
_entity_poly.entity_id
_entity_poly.type
_entity_poly.pdbx_seq_one_letter_code
_entity_poly.pdbx_strand_id
1 'polypeptide(L)'
;MKKFSVWLHCDSLSGTHNMYSQYHHLTPTGAVIRCYTDMGAQHHAFAHSIQIMKVEETAACRPASITPCSSSHCHTAVPAQASLHRQKV
;
A
#
# COMPACT_ATOMS: atom_id res chain seq x y z
N MET A 1 -10.04 7.08 8.59
CA MET A 1 -9.30 6.21 7.65
C MET A 1 -9.52 4.78 8.08
N LYS A 2 -10.00 3.92 7.18
CA LYS A 2 -10.33 2.52 7.47
C LYS A 2 -9.11 1.63 7.20
N LYS A 3 -9.02 0.49 7.89
CA LYS A 3 -7.96 -0.49 7.64
C LYS A 3 -8.54 -1.67 6.87
N PHE A 4 -7.82 -2.11 5.86
CA PHE A 4 -8.19 -3.23 5.01
C PHE A 4 -7.12 -4.30 5.12
N SER A 5 -7.53 -5.52 5.46
CA SER A 5 -6.74 -6.73 5.39
C SER A 5 -6.88 -7.32 3.99
N VAL A 6 -5.76 -7.55 3.31
CA VAL A 6 -5.70 -8.16 1.99
C VAL A 6 -4.89 -9.44 2.07
N TRP A 7 -5.52 -10.55 1.72
CA TRP A 7 -4.84 -11.84 1.52
C TRP A 7 -4.60 -12.02 0.04
N LEU A 8 -3.35 -12.26 -0.33
CA LEU A 8 -2.95 -12.38 -1.72
C LEU A 8 -2.02 -13.57 -1.92
N HIS A 9 -2.11 -14.13 -3.10
CA HIS A 9 -1.16 -15.10 -3.62
C HIS A 9 -0.29 -14.40 -4.65
N CYS A 10 1.02 -14.58 -4.55
CA CYS A 10 1.97 -14.05 -5.52
C CYS A 10 2.69 -15.22 -6.18
N ASP A 11 2.50 -15.36 -7.49
CA ASP A 11 3.18 -16.33 -8.31
C ASP A 11 4.54 -15.76 -8.73
N SER A 12 5.60 -16.49 -8.45
CA SER A 12 6.98 -16.14 -8.84
C SER A 12 7.63 -17.33 -9.55
N LEU A 13 8.77 -17.11 -10.20
CA LEU A 13 9.49 -18.18 -10.90
C LEU A 13 9.89 -19.34 -9.98
N SER A 14 10.09 -19.07 -8.70
CA SER A 14 10.51 -20.05 -7.69
C SER A 14 9.34 -20.77 -7.02
N GLY A 15 8.10 -20.38 -7.31
CA GLY A 15 6.90 -20.94 -6.71
C GLY A 15 5.92 -19.87 -6.25
N THR A 16 4.92 -20.32 -5.51
CA THR A 16 3.78 -19.48 -5.16
C THR A 16 3.78 -19.13 -3.68
N HIS A 17 3.58 -17.85 -3.39
CA HIS A 17 3.74 -17.29 -2.05
C HIS A 17 2.43 -16.68 -1.56
N ASN A 18 1.94 -17.19 -0.43
CA ASN A 18 0.82 -16.57 0.28
C ASN A 18 1.34 -15.40 1.09
N MET A 19 0.76 -14.23 0.87
CA MET A 19 1.09 -13.01 1.56
C MET A 19 -0.14 -12.39 2.20
N TYR A 20 0.12 -11.67 3.29
CA TYR A 20 -0.89 -10.94 4.03
C TYR A 20 -0.39 -9.51 4.24
N SER A 21 -1.18 -8.55 3.79
CA SER A 21 -0.83 -7.13 3.87
C SER A 21 -2.01 -6.32 4.38
N GLN A 22 -1.72 -5.34 5.23
CA GLN A 22 -2.72 -4.41 5.75
C GLN A 22 -2.51 -3.02 5.14
N TYR A 23 -3.58 -2.44 4.61
CA TYR A 23 -3.57 -1.12 4.00
C TYR A 23 -4.52 -0.18 4.72
N HIS A 24 -4.10 1.07 4.90
CA HIS A 24 -4.96 2.13 5.37
C HIS A 24 -5.53 2.88 4.17
N HIS A 25 -6.85 2.90 4.02
CA HIS A 25 -7.50 3.61 2.91
C HIS A 25 -8.92 4.07 3.30
N LEU A 26 -9.54 4.89 2.45
CA LEU A 26 -10.95 5.30 2.63
C LEU A 26 -11.92 4.28 2.01
N THR A 27 -11.52 3.67 0.90
CA THR A 27 -12.30 2.70 0.11
C THR A 27 -11.53 1.38 -0.07
N PRO A 28 -12.23 0.23 -0.20
CA PRO A 28 -11.59 -1.07 -0.43
C PRO A 28 -10.87 -1.11 -1.79
N THR A 29 -11.43 -0.48 -2.83
CA THR A 29 -10.81 -0.43 -4.16
C THR A 29 -9.46 0.28 -4.12
N GLY A 30 -9.33 1.39 -3.37
CA GLY A 30 -8.04 2.07 -3.26
C GLY A 30 -7.02 1.30 -2.42
N ALA A 31 -7.47 0.47 -1.47
CA ALA A 31 -6.59 -0.48 -0.80
C ALA A 31 -6.04 -1.53 -1.77
N VAL A 32 -6.86 -2.02 -2.70
CA VAL A 32 -6.44 -2.95 -3.75
C VAL A 32 -5.47 -2.30 -4.75
N ILE A 33 -5.72 -1.07 -5.19
CA ILE A 33 -4.79 -0.33 -6.07
C ILE A 33 -3.44 -0.13 -5.39
N ARG A 34 -3.45 0.23 -4.10
CA ARG A 34 -2.23 0.35 -3.30
C ARG A 34 -1.51 -1.00 -3.19
N CYS A 35 -2.25 -2.08 -2.99
CA CYS A 35 -1.71 -3.44 -2.99
C CYS A 35 -0.95 -3.76 -4.27
N TYR A 36 -1.53 -3.50 -5.45
CA TYR A 36 -0.84 -3.74 -6.72
C TYR A 36 0.43 -2.89 -6.87
N THR A 37 0.40 -1.64 -6.40
CA THR A 37 1.56 -0.73 -6.48
C THR A 37 2.69 -1.20 -5.58
N ASP A 38 2.40 -1.53 -4.32
CA ASP A 38 3.41 -1.97 -3.36
C ASP A 38 3.99 -3.34 -3.75
N MET A 39 3.18 -4.24 -4.32
CA MET A 39 3.64 -5.52 -4.86
C MET A 39 4.60 -5.36 -6.05
N GLY A 40 4.34 -4.40 -6.95
CA GLY A 40 5.25 -4.07 -8.04
C GLY A 40 6.55 -3.43 -7.55
N ALA A 41 6.48 -2.60 -6.50
CA ALA A 41 7.65 -1.91 -5.95
C ALA A 41 8.55 -2.81 -5.09
N GLN A 42 7.97 -3.65 -4.22
CA GLN A 42 8.72 -4.44 -3.25
C GLN A 42 9.13 -5.81 -3.80
N HIS A 43 8.24 -6.44 -4.57
CA HIS A 43 8.41 -7.82 -5.01
C HIS A 43 8.57 -7.94 -6.54
N HIS A 44 8.53 -6.82 -7.27
CA HIS A 44 8.56 -6.81 -8.74
C HIS A 44 7.51 -7.75 -9.36
N ALA A 45 6.38 -7.91 -8.67
CA ALA A 45 5.29 -8.75 -9.12
C ALA A 45 4.40 -7.98 -10.10
N PHE A 46 4.00 -8.64 -11.18
CA PHE A 46 3.09 -8.07 -12.17
C PHE A 46 1.64 -8.30 -11.76
N ALA A 47 0.72 -7.50 -12.29
CA ALA A 47 -0.71 -7.62 -11.95
C ALA A 47 -1.30 -9.01 -12.25
N HIS A 48 -0.81 -9.69 -13.29
CA HIS A 48 -1.25 -11.03 -13.66
C HIS A 48 -0.69 -12.14 -12.77
N SER A 49 0.40 -11.88 -12.04
CA SER A 49 1.03 -12.83 -11.12
C SER A 49 0.52 -12.66 -9.68
N ILE A 50 -0.41 -11.75 -9.44
CA ILE A 50 -0.97 -11.46 -8.13
C ILE A 50 -2.46 -11.84 -8.13
N GLN A 51 -2.84 -12.75 -7.24
CA GLN A 51 -4.22 -13.16 -7.05
C GLN A 51 -4.71 -12.68 -5.70
N ILE A 52 -5.77 -11.88 -5.68
CA ILE A 52 -6.37 -11.42 -4.42
C ILE A 52 -7.41 -12.45 -3.97
N MET A 53 -7.19 -13.04 -2.80
CA MET A 53 -8.05 -14.09 -2.26
C MET A 53 -9.21 -13.51 -1.45
N LYS A 54 -8.91 -12.52 -0.60
CA LYS A 54 -9.90 -11.90 0.28
C LYS A 54 -9.50 -10.46 0.58
N VAL A 55 -10.49 -9.60 0.72
CA VAL A 55 -10.35 -8.24 1.25
C VAL A 55 -11.38 -8.07 2.36
N GLU A 56 -10.93 -7.61 3.53
CA GLU A 56 -11.79 -7.42 4.70
C GLU A 56 -11.48 -6.10 5.39
N GLU A 57 -12.51 -5.35 5.78
CA GLU A 57 -12.33 -4.18 6.65
C GLU A 57 -12.05 -4.68 8.08
N THR A 58 -10.92 -4.28 8.65
CA THR A 58 -10.48 -4.76 9.97
C THR A 58 -10.47 -3.61 10.97
N ALA A 59 -11.19 -3.76 12.07
CA ALA A 59 -11.22 -2.77 13.16
C ALA A 59 -9.94 -2.79 14.02
N ALA A 60 -9.26 -3.93 14.09
CA ALA A 60 -8.10 -4.14 14.94
C ALA A 60 -6.77 -3.76 14.26
N CYS A 61 -5.84 -3.22 15.07
CA CYS A 61 -4.44 -3.04 14.69
C CYS A 61 -3.68 -4.34 15.00
N ARG A 62 -3.50 -5.26 14.04
CA ARG A 62 -2.56 -6.37 14.23
C ARG A 62 -1.19 -5.89 13.73
N PRO A 63 -0.11 -5.96 14.54
CA PRO A 63 1.15 -5.33 14.16
C PRO A 63 1.83 -6.13 13.04
N ALA A 64 1.91 -5.55 11.85
CA ALA A 64 3.07 -5.78 10.99
C ALA A 64 4.16 -4.84 11.51
N SER A 65 5.32 -5.40 11.85
CA SER A 65 6.52 -4.69 12.31
C SER A 65 6.69 -3.35 11.58
N ILE A 66 6.81 -2.27 12.36
CA ILE A 66 6.86 -0.83 11.98
C ILE A 66 5.48 -0.15 12.12
N THR A 67 5.22 0.44 13.29
CA THR A 67 4.24 1.54 13.42
C THR A 67 5.01 2.79 13.87
N PRO A 68 4.68 3.97 13.32
CA PRO A 68 4.25 5.01 14.24
C PRO A 68 2.75 5.24 14.05
N CYS A 69 2.09 5.17 15.19
CA CYS A 69 0.68 5.46 15.37
C CYS A 69 0.31 6.79 14.69
N SER A 70 -0.71 6.79 13.84
CA SER A 70 -1.42 8.02 13.49
C SER A 70 -2.38 8.37 14.64
N SER A 71 -1.84 8.72 15.80
CA SER A 71 -2.52 9.66 16.69
C SER A 71 -2.41 11.04 16.04
N SER A 72 -3.48 11.83 16.17
CA SER A 72 -3.81 13.06 15.45
C SER A 72 -2.87 14.27 15.66
N HIS A 73 -1.58 14.06 15.94
CA HIS A 73 -0.55 15.10 16.06
C HIS A 73 0.70 14.71 15.28
N CYS A 74 0.63 14.74 13.96
CA CYS A 74 1.83 14.78 13.14
C CYS A 74 1.57 15.64 11.91
N HIS A 75 1.96 16.92 12.01
CA HIS A 75 2.18 17.75 10.83
C HIS A 75 3.25 17.06 9.98
N THR A 76 2.84 16.48 8.85
CA THR A 76 3.77 16.09 7.81
C THR A 76 4.08 17.34 7.00
N ALA A 77 5.31 17.85 7.13
CA ALA A 77 5.80 18.92 6.27
C ALA A 77 5.76 18.42 4.82
N VAL A 78 4.89 19.01 4.02
CA VAL A 78 4.89 18.85 2.57
C VAL A 78 6.23 19.42 2.07
N PRO A 79 7.09 18.65 1.37
CA PRO A 79 8.23 19.27 0.70
C PRO A 79 7.68 20.27 -0.32
N ALA A 80 8.08 21.54 -0.13
CA ALA A 80 7.65 22.67 -0.94
C ALA A 80 7.80 22.36 -2.44
N GLN A 81 6.80 22.77 -3.22
CA GLN A 81 6.79 22.58 -4.67
C GLN A 81 8.07 23.16 -5.29
N ALA A 82 8.77 22.35 -6.11
CA ALA A 82 9.84 22.84 -6.95
C ALA A 82 9.23 23.82 -7.97
N SER A 83 9.37 25.12 -7.71
CA SER A 83 9.04 26.17 -8.66
C SER A 83 9.98 26.02 -9.86
N LEU A 84 9.45 25.60 -11.01
CA LEU A 84 10.16 25.73 -12.27
C LEU A 84 10.42 27.21 -12.51
N HIS A 85 11.68 27.63 -12.40
CA HIS A 85 12.12 28.91 -12.96
C HIS A 85 11.95 28.84 -14.47
N ARG A 86 10.90 29.47 -14.97
CA ARG A 86 10.67 29.72 -16.39
C ARG A 86 11.70 30.75 -16.86
N GLN A 87 12.81 30.30 -17.44
CA GLN A 87 13.68 31.16 -18.24
C GLN A 87 12.86 31.76 -19.38
N LYS A 88 12.71 33.08 -19.36
CA LYS A 88 12.19 33.88 -20.46
C LYS A 88 13.38 34.61 -21.08
N VAL A 89 13.53 34.36 -22.39
CA VAL A 89 14.29 35.11 -23.42
C VAL A 89 15.81 35.10 -23.27
#